data_AF-A0A352Z178-F1
#
_entry.id   AF-A0A352Z178-F1
#
_cell.length_a   1.000
_cell.length_b   1.000
_cell.length_c   1.000
_cell.angle_alpha   90.00
_cell.angle_beta   90.00
_cell.angle_gamma   90.00
#
_symmetry.space_group_name_H-M   'P 1'
#
loop_
_entity.id
_entity.type
_entity.pdbx_description
1 polymer ?
#
loop_
_entity_poly.entity_id
_entity_poly.type
_entity_poly.pdbx_seq_one_letter_code
_entity_poly.pdbx_strand_id
1 'polypeptide(L)'
;MSHVENVLRGDPVDAYAFMDFKTRDHYRHVIERIAKKSNFSEIEVAQKAIDLAKNGAELNGQHDRKAHVGFYLIGKGLSRLEHLAKSKRTIKSIVIRLIGRVPLFIYLGSIILLTAFFCWCLLEKAQSDGTGTWHLWLLGFLLALCTSYLAIAVVNWLSTMLVNPFPLPRLDYSKGIPPESRTMVIIPSMLLNDQNIEDLAEDLEVRFLANRDKYLHFGLLTDFKDSVHEKLEEDDHLIQLASKRITELNEKYKGEQRDTFFLFHRPRIWNPNDRIWMGYERKRGKLSDLNALLRGGPEEMFSVIVGNTQFLSNIKYVITLDTDTQLPRDTARQFIGAMAHPLNKPEYNAKKQRVTDGYTILQPRVAVSLPGTNLSKYAKLFGNEPGIDPYTRAVSDVYQDLFGEGSFIGKGIYDVDSFEQTLKDRFPENRILSHDLLEGCYARSGLISDVLLFEEYPSRYKTDVARRSRWIRGDWQLIPWLFPVLPRINGPSRKNPLSLLSWWKILDNLRRSLIPFALTLLLLAGWTVLG
;
A
#
# COMPACT_ATOMS: atom_id res chain seq x y z
N MET A 1 -33.83 15.62 7.57
CA MET A 1 -32.75 14.64 7.86
C MET A 1 -33.41 13.38 8.40
N SER A 2 -32.89 12.19 8.04
CA SER A 2 -33.38 10.91 8.61
C SER A 2 -33.12 10.88 10.12
N HIS A 3 -34.04 10.32 10.92
CA HIS A 3 -33.85 10.17 12.37
C HIS A 3 -32.61 9.32 12.72
N VAL A 4 -32.23 8.37 11.85
CA VAL A 4 -31.01 7.56 12.00
C VAL A 4 -29.75 8.44 11.91
N GLU A 5 -29.72 9.43 11.02
CA GLU A 5 -28.60 10.38 10.90
C GLU A 5 -28.40 11.17 12.20
N ASN A 6 -29.49 11.59 12.84
CA ASN A 6 -29.44 12.34 14.09
C ASN A 6 -28.91 11.48 15.24
N VAL A 7 -29.29 10.20 15.31
CA VAL A 7 -28.76 9.27 16.32
C VAL A 7 -27.27 9.03 16.11
N LEU A 8 -26.84 8.80 14.85
CA LEU A 8 -25.44 8.52 14.54
C LEU A 8 -24.50 9.71 14.79
N ARG A 9 -25.03 10.94 14.78
CA ARG A 9 -24.29 12.13 15.26
C ARG A 9 -24.00 12.12 16.75
N GLY A 10 -24.60 11.22 17.54
CA GLY A 10 -24.23 10.98 18.93
C GLY A 10 -22.96 10.13 19.11
N ASP A 11 -22.15 9.97 18.05
CA ASP A 11 -20.86 9.27 18.08
C ASP A 11 -19.91 9.94 19.08
N PRO A 12 -19.37 9.23 20.08
CA PRO A 12 -18.54 9.83 21.14
C PRO A 12 -17.28 10.55 20.66
N VAL A 13 -16.80 10.22 19.46
CA VAL A 13 -15.57 10.78 18.86
C VAL A 13 -15.90 11.87 17.84
N ASP A 14 -17.20 12.19 17.63
CA ASP A 14 -17.74 13.11 16.62
C ASP A 14 -17.34 12.80 15.16
N ALA A 15 -16.56 11.74 14.93
CA ALA A 15 -16.02 11.40 13.62
C ALA A 15 -17.13 11.17 12.60
N TYR A 16 -18.27 10.57 13.01
CA TYR A 16 -19.42 10.35 12.12
C TYR A 16 -19.87 11.63 11.40
N ALA A 17 -19.91 12.77 12.11
CA ALA A 17 -20.40 14.03 11.55
C ALA A 17 -19.47 14.58 10.46
N PHE A 18 -18.19 14.25 10.52
CA PHE A 18 -17.14 14.67 9.59
C PHE A 18 -16.81 13.61 8.53
N MET A 19 -17.53 12.48 8.48
CA MET A 19 -17.32 11.47 7.44
C MET A 19 -17.88 11.89 6.09
N ASP A 20 -17.23 11.40 5.03
CA ASP A 20 -17.76 11.56 3.68
C ASP A 20 -19.13 10.90 3.51
N PHE A 21 -19.86 11.34 2.49
CA PHE A 21 -21.22 10.84 2.27
C PHE A 21 -21.24 9.33 2.05
N LYS A 22 -20.27 8.78 1.28
CA LYS A 22 -20.21 7.35 0.97
C LYS A 22 -20.04 6.50 2.23
N THR A 23 -19.17 6.92 3.16
CA THR A 23 -18.93 6.21 4.41
C THR A 23 -20.16 6.26 5.30
N ARG A 24 -20.79 7.44 5.46
CA ARG A 24 -22.05 7.57 6.22
C ARG A 24 -23.17 6.74 5.63
N ASP A 25 -23.32 6.77 4.31
CA ASP A 25 -24.33 6.00 3.60
C ASP A 25 -24.17 4.49 3.81
N HIS A 26 -22.93 4.01 3.75
CA HIS A 26 -22.61 2.62 4.06
C HIS A 26 -23.00 2.23 5.50
N TYR A 27 -22.75 3.12 6.48
CA TYR A 27 -23.12 2.87 7.87
C TYR A 27 -24.64 2.74 8.03
N ARG A 28 -25.40 3.60 7.33
CA ARG A 28 -26.87 3.53 7.30
C ARG A 28 -27.37 2.24 6.66
N HIS A 29 -26.78 1.81 5.55
CA HIS A 29 -27.14 0.55 4.91
C HIS A 29 -26.85 -0.68 5.79
N VAL A 30 -25.79 -0.64 6.60
CA VAL A 30 -25.53 -1.69 7.59
C VAL A 30 -26.65 -1.74 8.63
N ILE A 31 -27.10 -0.59 9.13
CA ILE A 31 -28.20 -0.49 10.10
C ILE A 31 -29.50 -1.02 9.49
N GLU A 32 -29.86 -0.56 8.29
CA GLU A 32 -31.01 -1.05 7.52
C GLU A 32 -30.98 -2.57 7.36
N ARG A 33 -29.82 -3.13 6.99
CA ARG A 33 -29.64 -4.58 6.83
C ARG A 33 -29.86 -5.36 8.13
N ILE A 34 -29.41 -4.83 9.26
CA ILE A 34 -29.59 -5.47 10.57
C ILE A 34 -31.05 -5.33 11.01
N ALA A 35 -31.64 -4.14 10.87
CA ALA A 35 -33.04 -3.86 11.20
C ALA A 35 -33.98 -4.80 10.45
N LYS A 36 -33.82 -4.97 9.13
CA LYS A 36 -34.60 -5.90 8.28
C LYS A 36 -34.56 -7.36 8.74
N LYS A 37 -33.55 -7.75 9.51
CA LYS A 37 -33.38 -9.12 10.05
C LYS A 37 -33.68 -9.22 11.54
N SER A 38 -34.08 -8.13 12.17
CA SER A 38 -34.38 -8.05 13.59
C SER A 38 -35.82 -7.64 13.82
N ASN A 39 -36.26 -7.65 15.09
CA ASN A 39 -37.54 -7.07 15.49
C ASN A 39 -37.40 -5.60 15.91
N PHE A 40 -36.23 -4.99 15.70
CA PHE A 40 -35.95 -3.59 16.04
C PHE A 40 -36.02 -2.70 14.80
N SER A 41 -36.46 -1.47 15.00
CA SER A 41 -36.40 -0.41 14.00
C SER A 41 -34.95 0.03 13.72
N GLU A 42 -34.73 0.70 12.59
CA GLU A 42 -33.41 1.26 12.25
C GLU A 42 -32.89 2.22 13.32
N ILE A 43 -33.79 3.01 13.94
CA ILE A 43 -33.46 3.96 15.00
C ILE A 43 -32.96 3.22 16.24
N GLU A 44 -33.64 2.15 16.65
CA GLU A 44 -33.23 1.34 17.81
C GLU A 44 -31.90 0.62 17.57
N VAL A 45 -31.65 0.13 16.35
CA VAL A 45 -30.37 -0.47 15.99
C VAL A 45 -29.25 0.58 16.01
N ALA A 46 -29.51 1.78 15.48
CA ALA A 46 -28.56 2.90 15.54
C ALA A 46 -28.25 3.29 17.00
N GLN A 47 -29.27 3.35 17.86
CA GLN A 47 -29.08 3.68 19.28
C GLN A 47 -28.21 2.63 19.98
N LYS A 48 -28.46 1.33 19.75
CA LYS A 48 -27.63 0.25 20.29
C LYS A 48 -26.17 0.34 19.83
N ALA A 49 -25.93 0.76 18.58
CA ALA A 49 -24.57 0.97 18.08
C ALA A 49 -23.87 2.13 18.78
N ILE A 50 -24.59 3.22 19.04
CA ILE A 50 -24.08 4.37 19.80
C ILE A 50 -23.85 4.02 21.27
N ASP A 51 -24.74 3.28 21.91
CA ASP A 51 -24.56 2.84 23.31
C ASP A 51 -23.31 1.97 23.46
N LEU A 52 -23.04 1.09 22.48
CA LEU A 52 -21.80 0.32 22.43
C LEU A 52 -20.56 1.22 22.28
N ALA A 53 -20.64 2.26 21.44
CA ALA A 53 -19.58 3.24 21.27
C ALA A 53 -19.31 4.04 22.55
N LYS A 54 -20.36 4.51 23.23
CA LYS A 54 -20.25 5.21 24.53
C LYS A 54 -19.60 4.33 25.59
N ASN A 55 -20.07 3.10 25.75
CA ASN A 55 -19.43 2.12 26.65
C ASN A 55 -17.96 1.88 26.28
N GLY A 56 -17.64 1.85 24.98
CA GLY A 56 -16.27 1.73 24.50
C GLY A 56 -15.38 2.92 24.88
N ALA A 57 -15.93 4.14 24.78
CA ALA A 57 -15.28 5.38 25.18
C ALA A 57 -15.05 5.47 26.69
N GLU A 58 -16.03 5.05 27.50
CA GLU A 58 -15.91 5.01 28.96
C GLU A 58 -14.83 4.02 29.43
N LEU A 59 -14.75 2.85 28.79
CA LEU A 59 -13.82 1.78 29.21
C LEU A 59 -12.38 1.96 28.70
N ASN A 60 -12.19 2.51 27.50
CA ASN A 60 -10.88 2.55 26.82
C ASN A 60 -10.39 3.97 26.53
N GLY A 61 -11.22 5.00 26.77
CA GLY A 61 -10.95 6.39 26.42
C GLY A 61 -11.49 6.78 25.04
N GLN A 62 -11.66 8.09 24.82
CA GLN A 62 -12.24 8.65 23.59
C GLN A 62 -11.37 8.48 22.34
N HIS A 63 -10.08 8.21 22.50
CA HIS A 63 -9.16 7.99 21.37
C HIS A 63 -9.10 6.53 20.90
N ASP A 64 -9.73 5.59 21.62
CA ASP A 64 -9.77 4.19 21.24
C ASP A 64 -10.75 3.97 20.08
N ARG A 65 -10.41 3.05 19.17
CA ARG A 65 -11.27 2.70 18.03
C ARG A 65 -12.66 2.22 18.45
N LYS A 66 -12.81 1.59 19.62
CA LYS A 66 -14.09 1.12 20.17
C LYS A 66 -14.97 2.26 20.69
N ALA A 67 -14.42 3.47 20.85
CA ALA A 67 -15.21 4.65 21.17
C ALA A 67 -16.00 5.17 19.97
N HIS A 68 -15.65 4.74 18.75
CA HIS A 68 -16.30 5.18 17.51
C HIS A 68 -17.39 4.20 17.05
N VAL A 69 -18.54 4.72 16.64
CA VAL A 69 -19.70 3.92 16.18
C VAL A 69 -19.37 2.98 15.02
N GLY A 70 -18.47 3.39 14.11
CA GLY A 70 -18.05 2.57 12.98
C GLY A 70 -17.45 1.22 13.37
N PHE A 71 -16.83 1.12 14.56
CA PHE A 71 -16.28 -0.15 15.05
C PHE A 71 -17.35 -1.23 15.20
N TYR A 72 -18.57 -0.83 15.56
CA TYR A 72 -19.72 -1.72 15.75
C TYR A 72 -20.61 -1.86 14.52
N LEU A 73 -20.38 -1.07 13.46
CA LEU A 73 -21.12 -1.16 12.20
C LEU A 73 -20.32 -1.92 11.14
N ILE A 74 -19.06 -1.54 10.93
CA ILE A 74 -18.23 -2.10 9.86
C ILE A 74 -16.97 -2.79 10.37
N GLY A 75 -16.64 -2.61 11.66
CA GLY A 75 -15.47 -3.21 12.30
C GLY A 75 -15.74 -4.53 13.03
N LYS A 76 -14.77 -4.92 13.86
CA LYS A 76 -14.80 -6.16 14.66
C LYS A 76 -15.97 -6.22 15.66
N GLY A 77 -16.52 -5.07 16.04
CA GLY A 77 -17.66 -4.95 16.94
C GLY A 77 -19.02 -5.31 16.33
N LEU A 78 -19.11 -5.48 15.00
CA LEU A 78 -20.38 -5.78 14.31
C LEU A 78 -21.08 -7.02 14.86
N SER A 79 -20.33 -8.06 15.19
CA SER A 79 -20.89 -9.29 15.76
C SER A 79 -21.61 -9.06 17.09
N ARG A 80 -21.14 -8.10 17.90
CA ARG A 80 -21.75 -7.72 19.18
C ARG A 80 -23.04 -6.94 18.95
N LEU A 81 -23.06 -6.04 17.96
CA LEU A 81 -24.27 -5.30 17.59
C LEU A 81 -25.36 -6.23 17.06
N GLU A 82 -25.02 -7.14 16.13
CA GLU A 82 -25.98 -8.11 15.59
C GLU A 82 -26.59 -9.00 16.68
N HIS A 83 -25.78 -9.39 17.68
CA HIS A 83 -26.25 -10.17 18.82
C HIS A 83 -27.22 -9.36 19.70
N LEU A 84 -26.89 -8.11 20.01
CA LEU A 84 -27.77 -7.22 20.79
C LEU A 84 -29.06 -6.86 20.05
N ALA A 85 -29.00 -6.75 18.72
CA ALA A 85 -30.16 -6.55 17.86
C ALA A 85 -30.96 -7.85 17.63
N LYS A 86 -30.54 -9.01 18.17
CA LYS A 86 -31.19 -10.31 17.94
C LYS A 86 -31.43 -10.60 16.45
N SER A 87 -30.50 -10.18 15.59
CA SER A 87 -30.63 -10.31 14.14
C SER A 87 -30.65 -11.79 13.73
N LYS A 88 -31.67 -12.21 12.98
CA LYS A 88 -31.77 -13.56 12.41
C LYS A 88 -30.58 -13.83 11.48
N ARG A 89 -29.91 -14.96 11.69
CA ARG A 89 -28.74 -15.36 10.90
C ARG A 89 -29.19 -16.20 9.71
N THR A 90 -28.67 -15.87 8.53
CA THR A 90 -28.83 -16.72 7.33
C THR A 90 -27.72 -17.78 7.31
N ILE A 91 -27.97 -18.97 6.76
CA ILE A 91 -26.95 -20.03 6.61
C ILE A 91 -25.69 -19.49 5.92
N LYS A 92 -25.85 -18.70 4.85
CA LYS A 92 -24.75 -17.98 4.16
C LYS A 92 -23.90 -17.14 5.12
N SER A 93 -24.51 -16.43 6.07
CA SER A 93 -23.79 -15.60 7.05
C SER A 93 -23.02 -16.43 8.10
N ILE A 94 -23.49 -17.64 8.40
CA ILE A 94 -22.81 -18.56 9.32
C ILE A 94 -21.56 -19.12 8.64
N VAL A 95 -21.69 -19.57 7.38
CA VAL A 95 -20.58 -20.09 6.58
C VAL A 95 -19.50 -19.02 6.36
N ILE A 96 -19.88 -17.83 5.89
CA ILE A 96 -18.93 -16.72 5.70
C ILE A 96 -18.20 -16.39 7.00
N ARG A 97 -18.88 -16.46 8.15
CA ARG A 97 -18.28 -16.19 9.46
C ARG A 97 -17.33 -17.29 9.92
N LEU A 98 -17.66 -18.56 9.67
CA LEU A 98 -16.76 -19.68 9.94
C LEU A 98 -15.49 -19.55 9.10
N ILE A 99 -15.66 -19.19 7.81
CA ILE A 99 -14.53 -18.93 6.91
C ILE A 99 -13.68 -17.76 7.42
N GLY A 100 -14.31 -16.68 7.87
CA GLY A 100 -13.64 -15.49 8.41
C GLY A 100 -12.88 -15.68 9.73
N ARG A 101 -13.01 -16.83 10.42
CA ARG A 101 -12.21 -17.12 11.64
C ARG A 101 -10.80 -17.58 11.33
N VAL A 102 -10.61 -18.26 10.21
CA VAL A 102 -9.32 -18.83 9.77
C VAL A 102 -9.12 -18.58 8.26
N PRO A 103 -9.25 -17.32 7.80
CA PRO A 103 -9.32 -17.01 6.37
C PRO A 103 -8.07 -17.47 5.63
N LEU A 104 -6.89 -17.38 6.27
CA LEU A 104 -5.62 -17.77 5.65
C LEU A 104 -5.55 -19.28 5.41
N PHE A 105 -5.97 -20.10 6.37
CA PHE A 105 -5.90 -21.55 6.24
C PHE A 105 -6.87 -22.06 5.17
N ILE A 106 -8.05 -21.46 5.06
CA ILE A 106 -9.02 -21.82 4.02
C ILE A 106 -8.53 -21.39 2.64
N TYR A 107 -7.98 -20.18 2.53
CA TYR A 107 -7.41 -19.66 1.29
C TYR A 107 -6.21 -20.50 0.81
N LEU A 108 -5.23 -20.77 1.68
CA LEU A 108 -4.08 -21.60 1.31
C LEU A 108 -4.46 -23.06 1.11
N GLY A 109 -5.37 -23.58 1.94
CA GLY A 109 -5.87 -24.94 1.81
C GLY A 109 -6.56 -25.19 0.47
N SER A 110 -7.41 -24.25 0.01
CA SER A 110 -8.06 -24.36 -1.30
C SER A 110 -7.06 -24.29 -2.46
N ILE A 111 -6.04 -23.41 -2.36
CA ILE A 111 -4.95 -23.34 -3.35
C ILE A 111 -4.19 -24.67 -3.42
N ILE A 112 -3.77 -25.22 -2.26
CA ILE A 112 -3.01 -26.47 -2.20
C ILE A 112 -3.83 -27.62 -2.76
N LEU A 113 -5.11 -27.74 -2.38
CA LEU A 113 -6.01 -28.80 -2.84
C LEU A 113 -6.24 -28.73 -4.36
N LEU A 114 -6.51 -27.55 -4.91
CA LEU A 114 -6.70 -27.38 -6.36
C LEU A 114 -5.40 -27.60 -7.13
N THR A 115 -4.26 -27.13 -6.60
CA THR A 115 -2.94 -27.37 -7.21
C THR A 115 -2.65 -28.87 -7.27
N ALA A 116 -2.88 -29.58 -6.17
CA ALA A 116 -2.68 -31.03 -6.08
C ALA A 116 -3.64 -31.77 -7.03
N PHE A 117 -4.92 -31.37 -7.09
CA PHE A 117 -5.90 -31.95 -8.00
C PHE A 117 -5.48 -31.82 -9.47
N PHE A 118 -5.17 -30.60 -9.93
CA PHE A 118 -4.73 -30.37 -11.31
C PHE A 118 -3.40 -31.07 -11.62
N CYS A 119 -2.46 -31.05 -10.68
CA CYS A 119 -1.18 -31.74 -10.86
C CYS A 119 -1.38 -33.25 -10.97
N TRP A 120 -2.23 -33.83 -10.13
CA TRP A 120 -2.57 -35.26 -10.16
C TRP A 120 -3.20 -35.68 -11.48
N CYS A 121 -4.20 -34.95 -11.99
CA CYS A 121 -4.84 -35.26 -13.28
C CYS A 121 -3.83 -35.26 -14.45
N LEU A 122 -2.87 -34.34 -14.45
CA LEU A 122 -1.85 -34.26 -15.49
C LEU A 122 -0.76 -35.34 -15.34
N LEU A 123 -0.39 -35.67 -14.11
CA LEU A 123 0.58 -36.73 -13.82
C LEU A 123 0.02 -38.13 -14.12
N GLU A 124 -1.26 -38.37 -13.83
CA GLU A 124 -1.93 -39.65 -14.17
C GLU A 124 -1.88 -39.89 -15.67
N LYS A 125 -2.14 -38.85 -16.47
CA LYS A 125 -2.01 -38.92 -17.93
C LYS A 125 -0.58 -39.22 -18.35
N ALA A 126 0.40 -38.48 -17.84
CA ALA A 126 1.82 -38.72 -18.16
C ALA A 126 2.31 -40.13 -17.76
N GLN A 127 1.80 -40.68 -16.65
CA GLN A 127 2.10 -42.05 -16.22
C GLN A 127 1.48 -43.08 -17.17
N SER A 128 0.23 -42.86 -17.61
CA SER A 128 -0.43 -43.74 -18.60
C SER A 128 0.31 -43.80 -19.93
N ASP A 129 1.04 -42.73 -20.28
CA ASP A 129 1.83 -42.63 -21.51
C ASP A 129 3.26 -43.24 -21.34
N GLY A 130 3.55 -43.91 -20.22
CA GLY A 130 4.77 -44.70 -20.03
C GLY A 130 5.99 -43.93 -19.51
N THR A 131 5.80 -42.72 -18.98
CA THR A 131 6.89 -41.87 -18.48
C THR A 131 7.64 -42.51 -17.30
N GLY A 132 8.98 -42.56 -17.36
CA GLY A 132 9.81 -43.13 -16.29
C GLY A 132 9.70 -42.39 -14.95
N THR A 133 9.84 -43.11 -13.83
CA THR A 133 9.57 -42.61 -12.46
C THR A 133 10.37 -41.36 -12.08
N TRP A 134 11.63 -41.23 -12.52
CA TRP A 134 12.43 -40.03 -12.25
C TRP A 134 11.89 -38.79 -12.98
N HIS A 135 11.47 -38.96 -14.25
CA HIS A 135 10.88 -37.87 -15.04
C HIS A 135 9.54 -37.42 -14.46
N LEU A 136 8.77 -38.32 -13.85
CA LEU A 136 7.52 -37.98 -13.14
C LEU A 136 7.75 -37.04 -11.95
N TRP A 137 8.84 -37.19 -11.19
CA TRP A 137 9.14 -36.27 -10.08
C TRP A 137 9.50 -34.87 -10.58
N LEU A 138 10.35 -34.78 -11.60
CA LEU A 138 10.69 -33.50 -12.23
C LEU A 138 9.47 -32.83 -12.85
N LEU A 139 8.66 -33.59 -13.59
CA LEU A 139 7.42 -33.14 -14.19
C LEU A 139 6.43 -32.69 -13.11
N GLY A 140 6.31 -33.44 -12.01
CA GLY A 140 5.43 -33.12 -10.90
C GLY A 140 5.79 -31.81 -10.22
N PHE A 141 7.08 -31.51 -10.06
CA PHE A 141 7.53 -30.22 -9.54
C PHE A 141 7.18 -29.06 -10.47
N LEU A 142 7.46 -29.20 -11.78
CA LEU A 142 7.12 -28.19 -12.78
C LEU A 142 5.60 -27.98 -12.90
N LEU A 143 4.84 -29.07 -12.93
CA LEU A 143 3.39 -29.06 -12.96
C LEU A 143 2.82 -28.40 -11.72
N ALA A 144 3.32 -28.69 -10.53
CA ALA A 144 2.86 -28.03 -9.31
C ALA A 144 3.05 -26.51 -9.37
N LEU A 145 4.18 -26.02 -9.89
CA LEU A 145 4.39 -24.59 -10.10
C LEU A 145 3.38 -24.01 -11.12
N CYS A 146 3.18 -24.68 -12.25
CA CYS A 146 2.26 -24.22 -13.30
C CYS A 146 0.79 -24.27 -12.86
N THR A 147 0.35 -25.37 -12.25
CA THR A 147 -1.04 -25.54 -11.81
C THR A 147 -1.36 -24.69 -10.59
N SER A 148 -0.37 -24.33 -9.76
CA SER A 148 -0.57 -23.36 -8.67
C SER A 148 -1.00 -21.99 -9.17
N TYR A 149 -0.54 -21.58 -10.37
CA TYR A 149 -0.98 -20.33 -10.99
C TYR A 149 -2.48 -20.36 -11.31
N LEU A 150 -2.95 -21.46 -11.92
CA LEU A 150 -4.37 -21.67 -12.21
C LEU A 150 -5.19 -21.77 -10.93
N ALA A 151 -4.72 -22.53 -9.93
CA ALA A 151 -5.39 -22.68 -8.65
C ALA A 151 -5.59 -21.33 -7.95
N ILE A 152 -4.55 -20.49 -7.88
CA ILE A 152 -4.64 -19.15 -7.31
C ILE A 152 -5.60 -18.27 -8.10
N ALA A 153 -5.59 -18.32 -9.44
CA ALA A 153 -6.52 -17.55 -10.25
C ALA A 153 -7.99 -17.92 -9.96
N VAL A 154 -8.29 -19.22 -9.87
CA VAL A 154 -9.63 -19.74 -9.54
C VAL A 154 -10.03 -19.35 -8.11
N VAL A 155 -9.15 -19.53 -7.13
CA VAL A 155 -9.44 -19.18 -5.73
C VAL A 155 -9.64 -17.68 -5.57
N ASN A 156 -8.82 -16.86 -6.22
CA ASN A 156 -8.98 -15.41 -6.22
C ASN A 156 -10.32 -15.00 -6.83
N TRP A 157 -10.67 -15.55 -7.99
CA TRP A 157 -11.96 -15.29 -8.65
C TRP A 157 -13.16 -15.70 -7.77
N LEU A 158 -13.12 -16.88 -7.14
CA LEU A 158 -14.17 -17.30 -6.21
C LEU A 158 -14.23 -16.38 -4.98
N SER A 159 -13.08 -15.92 -4.49
CA SER A 159 -13.01 -15.03 -3.33
C SER A 159 -13.67 -13.69 -3.61
N THR A 160 -13.43 -13.09 -4.79
CA THR A 160 -14.05 -11.81 -5.18
C THR A 160 -15.56 -11.92 -5.42
N MET A 161 -16.08 -13.12 -5.73
CA MET A 161 -17.53 -13.37 -5.79
C MET A 161 -18.18 -13.52 -4.41
N LEU A 162 -17.43 -14.00 -3.42
CA LEU A 162 -17.96 -14.31 -2.08
C LEU A 162 -17.86 -13.12 -1.11
N VAL A 163 -16.86 -12.26 -1.30
CA VAL A 163 -16.58 -11.12 -0.44
C VAL A 163 -16.94 -9.83 -1.17
N ASN A 164 -17.78 -9.01 -0.55
CA ASN A 164 -18.11 -7.70 -1.09
C ASN A 164 -16.96 -6.74 -0.79
N PRO A 165 -16.32 -6.12 -1.82
CA PRO A 165 -15.33 -5.09 -1.59
C PRO A 165 -16.02 -3.86 -1.00
N PHE A 166 -15.47 -3.33 0.10
CA PHE A 166 -15.92 -2.07 0.66
C PHE A 166 -14.74 -1.10 0.78
N PRO A 167 -14.89 0.14 0.28
CA PRO A 167 -13.85 1.16 0.42
C PRO A 167 -13.51 1.40 1.89
N LEU A 168 -12.25 1.73 2.15
CA LEU A 168 -11.86 2.16 3.47
C LEU A 168 -12.64 3.42 3.88
N PRO A 169 -13.17 3.45 5.13
CA PRO A 169 -13.95 4.59 5.62
C PRO A 169 -13.04 5.82 5.71
N ARG A 170 -13.57 7.00 5.42
CA ARG A 170 -12.80 8.25 5.41
C ARG A 170 -13.57 9.45 5.93
N LEU A 171 -12.81 10.41 6.46
CA LEU A 171 -13.30 11.74 6.78
C LEU A 171 -13.43 12.59 5.49
N ASP A 172 -14.33 13.57 5.53
CA ASP A 172 -14.58 14.54 4.48
C ASP A 172 -13.71 15.78 4.66
N TYR A 173 -12.61 15.83 3.92
CA TYR A 173 -11.72 17.00 3.83
C TYR A 173 -11.94 17.81 2.54
N SER A 174 -13.12 17.74 1.93
CA SER A 174 -13.48 18.55 0.75
C SER A 174 -13.41 20.06 1.00
N LYS A 175 -13.59 20.51 2.25
CA LYS A 175 -13.49 21.92 2.65
C LYS A 175 -12.11 22.37 3.13
N GLY A 176 -11.17 21.45 3.24
CA GLY A 176 -9.82 21.72 3.69
C GLY A 176 -9.29 20.64 4.64
N ILE A 177 -7.99 20.43 4.63
CA ILE A 177 -7.28 19.56 5.57
C ILE A 177 -7.13 20.30 6.91
N PRO A 178 -7.36 19.66 8.06
CA PRO A 178 -7.16 20.31 9.34
C PRO A 178 -5.67 20.29 9.76
N PRO A 179 -5.21 21.22 10.62
CA PRO A 179 -3.79 21.38 10.96
C PRO A 179 -3.15 20.13 11.57
N GLU A 180 -3.90 19.29 12.29
CA GLU A 180 -3.46 18.03 12.88
C GLU A 180 -3.19 16.93 11.85
N SER A 181 -3.75 17.05 10.64
CA SER A 181 -3.58 16.13 9.51
C SER A 181 -2.63 16.69 8.45
N ARG A 182 -1.77 17.64 8.83
CA ARG A 182 -0.81 18.27 7.93
C ARG A 182 0.03 17.21 7.22
N THR A 183 0.16 17.37 5.91
CA THR A 183 0.71 16.34 5.04
C THR A 183 1.74 16.93 4.08
N MET A 184 2.74 16.12 3.72
CA MET A 184 3.73 16.48 2.70
C MET A 184 3.70 15.46 1.57
N VAL A 185 3.58 15.92 0.33
CA VAL A 185 3.73 15.12 -0.90
C VAL A 185 5.20 15.17 -1.31
N ILE A 186 5.82 14.01 -1.42
CA ILE A 186 7.24 13.86 -1.71
C ILE A 186 7.44 13.05 -2.98
N ILE A 187 8.31 13.57 -3.85
CA ILE A 187 8.70 12.95 -5.10
C ILE A 187 10.20 12.62 -5.00
N PRO A 188 10.57 11.36 -4.70
CA PRO A 188 11.94 10.92 -4.73
C PRO A 188 12.47 10.92 -6.18
N SER A 189 13.39 11.81 -6.52
CA SER A 189 13.91 11.98 -7.88
C SER A 189 15.44 12.09 -7.95
N MET A 190 16.04 11.90 -9.10
CA MET A 190 17.47 12.18 -9.30
C MET A 190 17.62 13.48 -10.07
N LEU A 191 18.63 14.29 -9.76
CA LEU A 191 19.01 15.43 -10.59
C LEU A 191 19.90 14.90 -11.72
N LEU A 192 19.42 14.96 -12.96
CA LEU A 192 20.12 14.39 -14.12
C LEU A 192 20.74 15.44 -15.04
N ASN A 193 19.97 16.47 -15.40
CA ASN A 193 20.37 17.56 -16.28
C ASN A 193 19.36 18.71 -16.14
N ASP A 194 19.63 19.83 -16.78
CA ASP A 194 18.81 21.04 -16.71
C ASP A 194 17.35 20.78 -17.11
N GLN A 195 17.12 20.14 -18.27
CA GLN A 195 15.76 19.84 -18.75
C GLN A 195 14.98 18.97 -17.74
N ASN A 196 15.63 17.97 -17.17
CA ASN A 196 15.01 17.11 -16.17
C ASN A 196 14.62 17.89 -14.90
N ILE A 197 15.40 18.90 -14.51
CA ILE A 197 15.07 19.76 -13.36
C ILE A 197 13.87 20.65 -13.68
N GLU A 198 13.81 21.21 -14.89
CA GLU A 198 12.63 21.95 -15.37
C GLU A 198 11.38 21.08 -15.33
N ASP A 199 11.44 19.87 -15.91
CA ASP A 199 10.33 18.91 -15.92
C ASP A 199 9.88 18.55 -14.49
N LEU A 200 10.83 18.32 -13.57
CA LEU A 200 10.53 18.03 -12.17
C LEU A 200 9.82 19.19 -11.46
N ALA A 201 10.23 20.43 -11.72
CA ALA A 201 9.61 21.61 -11.14
C ALA A 201 8.21 21.85 -11.71
N GLU A 202 8.03 21.70 -13.03
CA GLU A 202 6.73 21.79 -13.70
C GLU A 202 5.76 20.72 -13.18
N ASP A 203 6.21 19.46 -13.12
CA ASP A 203 5.38 18.36 -12.62
C ASP A 203 5.02 18.53 -11.13
N LEU A 204 5.89 19.16 -10.34
CA LEU A 204 5.60 19.50 -8.94
C LEU A 204 4.52 20.59 -8.85
N GLU A 205 4.61 21.61 -9.69
CA GLU A 205 3.60 22.67 -9.82
C GLU A 205 2.24 22.09 -10.23
N VAL A 206 2.20 21.18 -11.22
CA VAL A 206 0.95 20.52 -11.65
C VAL A 206 0.30 19.75 -10.50
N ARG A 207 1.08 18.99 -9.71
CA ARG A 207 0.57 18.26 -8.55
C ARG A 207 0.02 19.20 -7.48
N PHE A 208 0.68 20.33 -7.24
CA PHE A 208 0.20 21.38 -6.35
C PHE A 208 -1.11 21.99 -6.85
N LEU A 209 -1.19 22.41 -8.10
CA LEU A 209 -2.39 23.01 -8.69
C LEU A 209 -3.60 22.07 -8.65
N ALA A 210 -3.36 20.76 -8.82
CA ALA A 210 -4.38 19.73 -8.70
C ALA A 210 -4.85 19.51 -7.24
N ASN A 211 -4.01 19.79 -6.24
CA ASN A 211 -4.27 19.49 -4.84
C ASN A 211 -3.88 20.67 -3.93
N ARG A 212 -4.54 21.83 -4.10
CA ARG A 212 -4.26 23.02 -3.28
C ARG A 212 -4.93 22.91 -1.91
N ASP A 213 -4.13 23.08 -0.86
CA ASP A 213 -4.61 23.19 0.53
C ASP A 213 -3.55 23.86 1.42
N LYS A 214 -3.98 24.59 2.44
CA LYS A 214 -3.13 25.26 3.45
C LYS A 214 -2.15 24.34 4.16
N TYR A 215 -2.56 23.10 4.41
CA TYR A 215 -1.83 22.13 5.21
C TYR A 215 -1.26 20.99 4.37
N LEU A 216 -1.19 21.17 3.05
CA LEU A 216 -0.57 20.24 2.11
C LEU A 216 0.67 20.89 1.47
N HIS A 217 1.81 20.27 1.68
CA HIS A 217 3.12 20.73 1.22
C HIS A 217 3.66 19.81 0.13
N PHE A 218 4.53 20.30 -0.73
CA PHE A 218 5.07 19.57 -1.87
C PHE A 218 6.59 19.65 -1.86
N GLY A 219 7.29 18.53 -2.04
CA GLY A 219 8.75 18.51 -1.98
C GLY A 219 9.40 17.55 -2.95
N LEU A 220 10.54 17.97 -3.50
CA LEU A 220 11.47 17.10 -4.21
C LEU A 220 12.48 16.54 -3.22
N LEU A 221 12.68 15.23 -3.25
CA LEU A 221 13.64 14.54 -2.40
C LEU A 221 14.72 13.91 -3.29
N THR A 222 15.82 14.63 -3.44
CA THR A 222 16.72 14.47 -4.58
C THR A 222 18.07 13.89 -4.19
N ASP A 223 18.59 13.04 -5.07
CA ASP A 223 19.98 12.57 -5.04
C ASP A 223 20.63 12.93 -6.37
N PHE A 224 21.96 12.86 -6.41
CA PHE A 224 22.68 12.77 -7.67
C PHE A 224 22.67 11.36 -8.26
N LYS A 225 23.02 11.27 -9.54
CA LYS A 225 23.39 10.00 -10.18
C LYS A 225 24.63 9.39 -9.52
N ASP A 226 24.62 8.07 -9.38
CA ASP A 226 25.77 7.26 -8.94
C ASP A 226 27.06 7.62 -9.73
N SER A 227 28.18 7.76 -9.02
CA SER A 227 29.47 8.20 -9.58
C SER A 227 30.67 7.50 -8.91
N VAL A 228 31.83 7.51 -9.57
CA VAL A 228 33.11 7.08 -8.98
C VAL A 228 33.77 8.18 -8.13
N HIS A 229 33.28 9.42 -8.24
CA HIS A 229 33.72 10.56 -7.45
C HIS A 229 32.58 11.07 -6.56
N GLU A 230 32.92 11.57 -5.37
CA GLU A 230 31.98 12.16 -4.42
C GLU A 230 31.27 13.38 -5.03
N LYS A 231 32.05 14.29 -5.62
CA LYS A 231 31.60 15.53 -6.26
C LYS A 231 32.05 15.59 -7.72
N LEU A 232 31.17 16.02 -8.61
CA LEU A 232 31.40 16.32 -10.02
C LEU A 232 31.29 17.83 -10.26
N GLU A 233 31.88 18.32 -11.34
CA GLU A 233 31.88 19.76 -11.67
C GLU A 233 30.46 20.31 -11.91
N GLU A 234 29.57 19.48 -12.45
CA GLU A 234 28.18 19.85 -12.80
C GLU A 234 27.25 19.90 -11.58
N ASP A 235 27.63 19.28 -10.45
CA ASP A 235 26.75 19.05 -9.30
C ASP A 235 26.23 20.37 -8.70
N ASP A 236 27.12 21.35 -8.52
CA ASP A 236 26.76 22.65 -7.93
C ASP A 236 25.77 23.41 -8.82
N HIS A 237 25.92 23.29 -10.15
CA HIS A 237 25.00 23.91 -11.12
C HIS A 237 23.60 23.29 -11.02
N LEU A 238 23.51 21.96 -10.98
CA LEU A 238 22.24 21.24 -10.89
C LEU A 238 21.51 21.57 -9.59
N ILE A 239 22.22 21.62 -8.46
CA ILE A 239 21.64 22.02 -7.18
C ILE A 239 21.13 23.46 -7.25
N GLN A 240 21.94 24.40 -7.74
CA GLN A 240 21.55 25.81 -7.83
C GLN A 240 20.31 26.01 -8.70
N LEU A 241 20.23 25.32 -9.84
CA LEU A 241 19.05 25.36 -10.71
C LEU A 241 17.82 24.81 -9.99
N ALA A 242 17.92 23.64 -9.35
CA ALA A 242 16.80 23.06 -8.60
C ALA A 242 16.34 23.97 -7.45
N SER A 243 17.29 24.53 -6.68
CA SER A 243 17.00 25.48 -5.61
C SER A 243 16.29 26.72 -6.13
N LYS A 244 16.80 27.30 -7.21
CA LYS A 244 16.21 28.47 -7.86
C LYS A 244 14.77 28.21 -8.30
N ARG A 245 14.49 27.07 -8.96
CA ARG A 245 13.14 26.71 -9.40
C ARG A 245 12.16 26.55 -8.24
N ILE A 246 12.57 25.92 -7.15
CA ILE A 246 11.72 25.78 -5.96
C ILE A 246 11.47 27.14 -5.28
N THR A 247 12.47 28.01 -5.22
CA THR A 247 12.30 29.39 -4.72
C THR A 247 11.33 30.17 -5.61
N GLU A 248 11.48 30.11 -6.93
CA GLU A 248 10.56 30.76 -7.89
C GLU A 248 9.12 30.27 -7.72
N LEU A 249 8.89 28.97 -7.48
CA LEU A 249 7.56 28.44 -7.19
C LEU A 249 6.99 29.02 -5.89
N ASN A 250 7.76 29.06 -4.80
CA ASN A 250 7.33 29.69 -3.55
C ASN A 250 7.04 31.19 -3.73
N GLU A 251 7.82 31.88 -4.57
CA GLU A 251 7.58 33.29 -4.89
C GLU A 251 6.32 33.52 -5.74
N LYS A 252 6.07 32.64 -6.71
CA LYS A 252 4.88 32.66 -7.58
C LYS A 252 3.60 32.43 -6.78
N TYR A 253 3.65 31.56 -5.76
CA TYR A 253 2.50 31.17 -4.96
C TYR A 253 2.52 31.72 -3.53
N LYS A 254 2.96 32.98 -3.35
CA LYS A 254 2.90 33.71 -2.07
C LYS A 254 1.46 33.82 -1.58
N GLY A 255 1.01 32.83 -0.80
CA GLY A 255 -0.40 32.67 -0.47
C GLY A 255 -0.72 32.60 1.02
N GLU A 256 0.05 31.86 1.83
CA GLU A 256 -0.44 31.49 3.17
C GLU A 256 0.68 31.35 4.22
N GLN A 257 1.34 32.45 4.60
CA GLN A 257 2.29 32.57 5.72
C GLN A 257 3.49 31.57 5.75
N ARG A 258 3.61 30.62 4.82
CA ARG A 258 4.56 29.49 4.84
C ARG A 258 4.89 29.03 3.42
N ASP A 259 6.10 28.54 3.22
CA ASP A 259 6.53 27.95 1.96
C ASP A 259 5.74 26.66 1.71
N THR A 260 5.33 26.47 0.46
CA THR A 260 4.54 25.31 0.01
C THR A 260 5.44 24.28 -0.66
N PHE A 261 6.49 24.74 -1.33
CA PHE A 261 7.41 23.93 -2.11
C PHE A 261 8.74 23.77 -1.38
N PHE A 262 9.27 22.55 -1.41
CA PHE A 262 10.49 22.18 -0.70
C PHE A 262 11.48 21.45 -1.62
N LEU A 263 12.77 21.68 -1.38
CA LEU A 263 13.85 20.85 -1.91
C LEU A 263 14.59 20.23 -0.74
N PHE A 264 14.78 18.92 -0.78
CA PHE A 264 15.62 18.18 0.14
C PHE A 264 16.67 17.43 -0.67
N HIS A 265 17.87 17.98 -0.77
CA HIS A 265 18.94 17.41 -1.58
C HIS A 265 20.00 16.71 -0.72
N ARG A 266 20.24 15.43 -1.00
CA ARG A 266 21.21 14.61 -0.27
C ARG A 266 22.54 14.49 -1.03
N PRO A 267 23.68 14.51 -0.33
CA PRO A 267 24.98 14.30 -0.96
C PRO A 267 25.18 12.84 -1.41
N ARG A 268 26.18 12.59 -2.24
CA ARG A 268 26.67 11.22 -2.47
C ARG A 268 27.47 10.77 -1.25
N ILE A 269 27.28 9.53 -0.82
CA ILE A 269 28.03 8.89 0.25
C ILE A 269 28.71 7.64 -0.33
N TRP A 270 29.94 7.36 0.13
CA TRP A 270 30.68 6.18 -0.31
C TRP A 270 29.97 4.89 0.11
N ASN A 271 29.61 4.07 -0.85
CA ASN A 271 29.11 2.72 -0.62
C ASN A 271 30.26 1.71 -0.75
N PRO A 272 30.70 1.06 0.35
CA PRO A 272 31.84 0.14 0.30
C PRO A 272 31.54 -1.17 -0.44
N ASN A 273 30.27 -1.59 -0.53
CA ASN A 273 29.87 -2.83 -1.18
C ASN A 273 29.88 -2.67 -2.71
N ASP A 274 29.27 -1.59 -3.20
CA ASP A 274 29.19 -1.31 -4.63
C ASP A 274 30.41 -0.53 -5.15
N ARG A 275 31.25 -0.01 -4.24
CA ARG A 275 32.46 0.79 -4.52
C ARG A 275 32.19 2.03 -5.38
N ILE A 276 31.08 2.71 -5.08
CA ILE A 276 30.62 3.90 -5.77
C ILE A 276 30.13 4.94 -4.76
N TRP A 277 30.17 6.19 -5.17
CA TRP A 277 29.51 7.30 -4.50
C TRP A 277 28.07 7.39 -4.97
N MET A 278 27.11 7.28 -4.06
CA MET A 278 25.68 7.26 -4.37
C MET A 278 24.85 7.82 -3.22
N GLY A 279 23.59 8.16 -3.48
CA GLY A 279 22.66 8.52 -2.41
C GLY A 279 22.42 7.33 -1.46
N TYR A 280 22.49 7.59 -0.14
CA TYR A 280 22.31 6.56 0.88
C TYR A 280 20.99 5.81 0.68
N GLU A 281 21.07 4.47 0.53
CA GLU A 281 19.97 3.51 0.35
C GLU A 281 18.88 3.88 -0.68
N ARG A 282 19.21 4.73 -1.67
CA ARG A 282 18.28 5.17 -2.72
C ARG A 282 16.93 5.61 -2.14
N LYS A 283 15.80 5.10 -2.67
CA LYS A 283 14.44 5.50 -2.26
C LYS A 283 14.13 5.25 -0.78
N ARG A 284 14.61 4.15 -0.20
CA ARG A 284 14.39 3.86 1.23
C ARG A 284 15.11 4.87 2.10
N GLY A 285 16.39 5.11 1.82
CA GLY A 285 17.20 6.07 2.57
C GLY A 285 16.64 7.48 2.46
N LYS A 286 16.17 7.87 1.26
CA LYS A 286 15.49 9.15 1.05
C LYS A 286 14.38 9.36 2.08
N LEU A 287 13.42 8.43 2.12
CA LEU A 287 12.28 8.53 3.02
C LEU A 287 12.70 8.45 4.49
N SER A 288 13.71 7.64 4.82
CA SER A 288 14.28 7.55 6.17
C SER A 288 14.88 8.88 6.64
N ASP A 289 15.72 9.52 5.82
CA ASP A 289 16.37 10.79 6.15
C ASP A 289 15.34 11.91 6.26
N LEU A 290 14.33 11.91 5.37
CA LEU A 290 13.22 12.83 5.45
C LEU A 290 12.44 12.64 6.75
N ASN A 291 12.04 11.42 7.10
CA ASN A 291 11.27 11.15 8.32
C ASN A 291 12.04 11.57 9.57
N ALA A 292 13.36 11.35 9.60
CA ALA A 292 14.23 11.84 10.66
C ALA A 292 14.17 13.36 10.77
N LEU A 293 14.30 14.09 9.65
CA LEU A 293 14.16 15.55 9.61
C LEU A 293 12.78 16.02 10.08
N LEU A 294 11.70 15.37 9.62
CA LEU A 294 10.33 15.64 10.07
C LEU A 294 10.10 15.36 11.56
N ARG A 295 11.07 14.77 12.27
CA ARG A 295 11.03 14.53 13.72
C ARG A 295 12.15 15.23 14.48
N GLY A 296 12.73 16.28 13.89
CA GLY A 296 13.76 17.10 14.53
C GLY A 296 15.14 16.45 14.53
N GLY A 297 15.38 15.51 13.61
CA GLY A 297 16.70 14.97 13.33
C GLY A 297 17.63 16.00 12.67
N PRO A 298 18.91 15.63 12.48
CA PRO A 298 19.94 16.52 11.94
C PRO A 298 19.61 16.97 10.50
N GLU A 299 19.69 18.29 10.26
CA GLU A 299 19.55 18.86 8.91
C GLU A 299 20.76 18.52 8.03
N GLU A 300 21.90 18.17 8.64
CA GLU A 300 23.17 17.86 7.98
C GLU A 300 23.13 16.61 7.08
N MET A 301 22.09 15.79 7.21
CA MET A 301 21.81 14.69 6.27
C MET A 301 21.49 15.20 4.87
N PHE A 302 21.08 16.47 4.76
CA PHE A 302 20.82 17.17 3.52
C PHE A 302 21.89 18.24 3.30
N SER A 303 22.51 18.19 2.13
CA SER A 303 23.45 19.22 1.70
C SER A 303 22.77 20.54 1.38
N VAL A 304 21.51 20.50 0.92
CA VAL A 304 20.68 21.68 0.66
C VAL A 304 19.24 21.39 1.05
N ILE A 305 18.67 22.32 1.82
CA ILE A 305 17.23 22.39 2.10
C ILE A 305 16.73 23.75 1.62
N VAL A 306 15.68 23.75 0.79
CA VAL A 306 14.97 24.98 0.37
C VAL A 306 13.55 24.94 0.92
N GLY A 307 13.14 26.06 1.51
CA GLY A 307 11.83 26.25 2.16
C GLY A 307 11.95 26.33 3.70
N ASN A 308 10.94 26.92 4.34
CA ASN A 308 10.91 27.12 5.80
C ASN A 308 10.71 25.79 6.57
N THR A 309 11.74 25.35 7.30
CA THR A 309 11.75 24.09 8.04
C THR A 309 11.00 24.10 9.38
N GLN A 310 10.63 25.27 9.91
CA GLN A 310 10.14 25.44 11.29
C GLN A 310 8.90 24.61 11.65
N PHE A 311 8.08 24.24 10.66
CA PHE A 311 6.84 23.48 10.89
C PHE A 311 6.94 22.02 10.44
N LEU A 312 8.10 21.57 9.95
CA LEU A 312 8.27 20.21 9.44
C LEU A 312 7.98 19.15 10.52
N SER A 313 8.27 19.46 11.78
CA SER A 313 7.90 18.62 12.94
C SER A 313 6.41 18.38 13.10
N ASN A 314 5.56 19.22 12.50
CA ASN A 314 4.10 19.10 12.54
C ASN A 314 3.54 18.26 11.37
N ILE A 315 4.35 17.78 10.43
CA ILE A 315 3.88 16.88 9.37
C ILE A 315 3.46 15.55 10.01
N LYS A 316 2.18 15.21 9.87
CA LYS A 316 1.61 13.95 10.37
C LYS A 316 1.73 12.83 9.35
N TYR A 317 1.46 13.14 8.08
CA TYR A 317 1.46 12.18 6.99
C TYR A 317 2.41 12.56 5.87
N VAL A 318 2.95 11.56 5.18
CA VAL A 318 3.70 11.76 3.93
C VAL A 318 3.02 10.97 2.81
N ILE A 319 2.80 11.61 1.68
CA ILE A 319 2.39 10.97 0.43
C ILE A 319 3.65 10.81 -0.44
N THR A 320 4.10 9.58 -0.67
CA THR A 320 5.24 9.30 -1.54
C THR A 320 4.77 8.86 -2.92
N LEU A 321 5.32 9.47 -3.97
CA LEU A 321 4.99 9.21 -5.37
C LEU A 321 6.29 9.03 -6.17
N ASP A 322 6.28 8.20 -7.21
CA ASP A 322 7.41 8.19 -8.15
C ASP A 322 7.30 9.38 -9.12
N THR A 323 8.40 9.71 -9.79
CA THR A 323 8.46 10.83 -10.74
C THR A 323 7.41 10.73 -11.85
N ASP A 324 7.14 9.51 -12.34
CA ASP A 324 6.16 9.19 -13.39
C ASP A 324 4.73 9.01 -12.87
N THR A 325 4.51 9.22 -11.57
CA THR A 325 3.20 9.05 -10.94
C THR A 325 2.43 10.36 -10.93
N GLN A 326 1.26 10.36 -11.54
CA GLN A 326 0.35 11.50 -11.51
C GLN A 326 -0.52 11.44 -10.25
N LEU A 327 -0.70 12.59 -9.61
CA LEU A 327 -1.61 12.78 -8.48
C LEU A 327 -2.85 13.54 -8.96
N PRO A 328 -3.98 12.87 -9.23
CA PRO A 328 -5.15 13.53 -9.77
C PRO A 328 -5.71 14.56 -8.79
N ARG A 329 -6.59 15.42 -9.33
CA ARG A 329 -7.25 16.47 -8.56
C ARG A 329 -7.95 15.90 -7.32
N ASP A 330 -7.77 16.58 -6.20
CA ASP A 330 -8.43 16.27 -4.92
C ASP A 330 -8.18 14.86 -4.38
N THR A 331 -7.12 14.19 -4.84
CA THR A 331 -6.75 12.83 -4.40
C THR A 331 -6.04 12.87 -3.04
N ALA A 332 -5.20 13.88 -2.80
CA ALA A 332 -4.46 14.01 -1.54
C ALA A 332 -5.39 14.10 -0.32
N ARG A 333 -6.42 14.95 -0.38
CA ARG A 333 -7.42 15.09 0.70
C ARG A 333 -8.16 13.78 1.00
N GLN A 334 -8.37 12.92 -0.01
CA GLN A 334 -9.01 11.61 0.17
C GLN A 334 -8.08 10.62 0.89
N PHE A 335 -6.79 10.62 0.56
CA PHE A 335 -5.78 9.83 1.27
C PHE A 335 -5.70 10.22 2.74
N ILE A 336 -5.63 11.52 2.99
CA ILE A 336 -5.49 12.08 4.34
C ILE A 336 -6.77 11.81 5.15
N GLY A 337 -7.96 12.00 4.56
CA GLY A 337 -9.24 11.67 5.19
C GLY A 337 -9.38 10.19 5.53
N ALA A 338 -8.83 9.29 4.69
CA ALA A 338 -8.79 7.86 4.97
C ALA A 338 -7.83 7.55 6.13
N MET A 339 -6.61 8.08 6.13
CA MET A 339 -5.64 7.90 7.22
C MET A 339 -6.14 8.43 8.57
N ALA A 340 -6.83 9.58 8.57
CA ALA A 340 -7.32 10.22 9.78
C ALA A 340 -8.53 9.50 10.41
N HIS A 341 -9.22 8.64 9.66
CA HIS A 341 -10.40 7.94 10.15
C HIS A 341 -10.08 7.02 11.34
N PRO A 342 -10.85 7.04 12.46
CA PRO A 342 -10.52 6.29 13.67
C PRO A 342 -10.23 4.80 13.48
N LEU A 343 -10.98 4.14 12.57
CA LEU A 343 -10.79 2.72 12.28
C LEU A 343 -9.50 2.39 11.52
N ASN A 344 -8.94 3.38 10.80
CA ASN A 344 -7.72 3.21 10.04
C ASN A 344 -6.47 3.58 10.85
N LYS A 345 -6.62 4.16 12.05
CA LYS A 345 -5.49 4.51 12.92
C LYS A 345 -4.66 3.25 13.29
N PRO A 346 -3.33 3.27 13.07
CA PRO A 346 -2.48 2.12 13.31
C PRO A 346 -2.39 1.78 14.80
N GLU A 347 -2.41 0.49 15.11
CA GLU A 347 -2.20 -0.05 16.45
C GLU A 347 -0.97 -0.95 16.47
N TYR A 348 0.12 -0.40 17.00
CA TYR A 348 1.39 -1.10 17.16
C TYR A 348 1.34 -2.06 18.34
N ASN A 349 1.65 -3.32 18.10
CA ASN A 349 1.72 -4.35 19.14
C ASN A 349 3.17 -4.58 19.56
N ALA A 350 3.56 -4.08 20.74
CA ALA A 350 4.93 -4.18 21.23
C ALA A 350 5.43 -5.64 21.39
N LYS A 351 4.54 -6.59 21.74
CA LYS A 351 4.90 -8.01 21.87
C LYS A 351 5.17 -8.67 20.52
N LYS A 352 4.35 -8.34 19.51
CA LYS A 352 4.50 -8.86 18.14
C LYS A 352 5.47 -8.04 17.29
N GLN A 353 5.87 -6.85 17.75
CA GLN A 353 6.76 -5.90 17.08
C GLN A 353 6.32 -5.53 15.66
N ARG A 354 5.01 -5.36 15.47
CA ARG A 354 4.39 -4.95 14.20
C ARG A 354 3.03 -4.30 14.45
N VAL A 355 2.50 -3.61 13.45
CA VAL A 355 1.11 -3.11 13.47
C VAL A 355 0.13 -4.27 13.27
N THR A 356 -0.91 -4.33 14.11
CA THR A 356 -1.87 -5.45 14.10
C THR A 356 -3.31 -5.05 13.78
N ASP A 357 -3.62 -3.76 13.87
CA ASP A 357 -4.92 -3.20 13.49
C ASP A 357 -4.73 -1.77 12.99
N GLY A 358 -5.70 -1.25 12.22
CA GLY A 358 -5.50 -0.05 11.37
C GLY A 358 -4.29 -0.14 10.42
N TYR A 359 -3.87 0.98 9.86
CA TYR A 359 -2.90 1.00 8.78
C TYR A 359 -1.89 2.11 9.02
N THR A 360 -0.60 1.78 8.95
CA THR A 360 0.44 2.80 8.88
C THR A 360 0.54 3.35 7.47
N ILE A 361 0.30 2.51 6.46
CA ILE A 361 0.45 2.82 5.05
C ILE A 361 -0.90 2.55 4.37
N LEU A 362 -1.37 3.50 3.58
CA LEU A 362 -2.48 3.29 2.66
C LEU A 362 -2.01 3.45 1.23
N GLN A 363 -2.13 2.37 0.49
CA GLN A 363 -1.82 2.31 -0.93
C GLN A 363 -3.09 2.59 -1.73
N PRO A 364 -3.04 3.51 -2.71
CA PRO A 364 -4.12 3.67 -3.67
C PRO A 364 -4.06 2.64 -4.79
N ARG A 365 -5.15 2.55 -5.55
CA ARG A 365 -5.13 1.81 -6.81
C ARG A 365 -4.26 2.55 -7.82
N VAL A 366 -3.33 1.84 -8.45
CA VAL A 366 -2.56 2.37 -9.59
C VAL A 366 -3.20 1.85 -10.87
N ALA A 367 -3.56 2.78 -11.76
CA ALA A 367 -3.99 2.48 -13.11
C ALA A 367 -2.93 2.94 -14.11
N VAL A 368 -2.92 2.29 -15.28
CA VAL A 368 -2.10 2.75 -16.39
C VAL A 368 -2.76 4.02 -16.94
N SER A 369 -1.96 5.09 -17.09
CA SER A 369 -2.40 6.35 -17.68
C SER A 369 -2.97 6.12 -19.09
N LEU A 370 -3.90 6.99 -19.50
CA LEU A 370 -4.36 6.98 -20.87
C LEU A 370 -3.17 7.24 -21.79
N PRO A 371 -2.87 6.33 -22.72
CA PRO A 371 -1.67 6.43 -23.51
C PRO A 371 -1.69 7.68 -24.40
N GLY A 372 -0.55 8.38 -24.47
CA GLY A 372 -0.33 9.44 -25.44
C GLY A 372 -0.40 8.94 -26.89
N THR A 373 -0.44 9.87 -27.85
CA THR A 373 -0.68 9.63 -29.28
C THR A 373 0.36 8.72 -29.99
N ASN A 374 1.49 8.39 -29.35
CA ASN A 374 2.60 7.62 -29.94
C ASN A 374 2.98 6.34 -29.15
N LEU A 375 2.02 5.45 -28.86
CA LEU A 375 2.38 4.15 -28.30
C LEU A 375 3.13 3.26 -29.29
N SER A 376 4.16 2.58 -28.78
CA SER A 376 4.77 1.47 -29.49
C SER A 376 3.79 0.29 -29.63
N LYS A 377 4.02 -0.58 -30.62
CA LYS A 377 3.25 -1.84 -30.76
C LYS A 377 3.30 -2.69 -29.50
N TYR A 378 4.44 -2.69 -28.80
CA TYR A 378 4.61 -3.42 -27.54
C TYR A 378 3.65 -2.88 -26.47
N ALA A 379 3.62 -1.57 -26.26
CA ALA A 379 2.74 -0.96 -25.27
C ALA A 379 1.25 -1.17 -25.62
N LYS A 380 0.89 -1.24 -26.90
CA LYS A 380 -0.48 -1.58 -27.33
C LYS A 380 -0.89 -3.04 -27.06
N LEU A 381 0.06 -3.97 -27.15
CA LEU A 381 -0.19 -5.40 -26.91
C LEU A 381 -0.14 -5.78 -25.43
N PHE A 382 0.69 -5.09 -24.63
CA PHE A 382 1.00 -5.47 -23.25
C PHE A 382 0.60 -4.43 -22.19
N GLY A 383 0.35 -3.19 -22.58
CA GLY A 383 -0.33 -2.22 -21.72
C GLY A 383 -1.79 -2.64 -21.63
N ASN A 384 -2.16 -3.24 -20.48
CA ASN A 384 -3.54 -3.59 -20.12
C ASN A 384 -4.56 -2.52 -20.53
N GLU A 385 -5.87 -2.85 -20.57
CA GLU A 385 -6.96 -1.91 -20.84
C GLU A 385 -6.73 -0.55 -20.16
N PRO A 386 -6.32 0.49 -20.91
CA PRO A 386 -6.05 1.79 -20.33
C PRO A 386 -7.37 2.48 -19.99
N GLY A 387 -7.44 3.10 -18.82
CA GLY A 387 -8.58 3.92 -18.42
C GLY A 387 -9.17 3.59 -17.06
N ILE A 388 -10.31 4.24 -16.80
CA ILE A 388 -11.14 4.09 -15.61
C ILE A 388 -12.36 3.30 -16.05
N ASP A 389 -12.66 2.17 -15.42
CA ASP A 389 -14.00 1.58 -15.52
C ASP A 389 -14.97 2.54 -14.80
N PRO A 390 -15.87 3.24 -15.51
CA PRO A 390 -16.75 4.24 -14.90
C PRO A 390 -17.88 3.61 -14.07
N TYR A 391 -18.09 2.29 -14.20
CA TYR A 391 -19.18 1.57 -13.55
C TYR A 391 -18.72 0.89 -12.24
N THR A 392 -17.43 0.58 -12.10
CA THR A 392 -16.88 -0.13 -10.93
C THR A 392 -15.99 0.79 -10.09
N ARG A 393 -16.59 1.48 -9.11
CA ARG A 393 -15.87 2.46 -8.26
C ARG A 393 -14.87 1.85 -7.28
N ALA A 394 -15.04 0.60 -6.88
CA ALA A 394 -14.10 -0.12 -6.02
C ALA A 394 -13.78 -1.47 -6.66
N VAL A 395 -12.50 -1.70 -6.97
CA VAL A 395 -12.04 -2.99 -7.48
C VAL A 395 -11.72 -3.91 -6.32
N SER A 396 -12.19 -5.16 -6.41
CA SER A 396 -11.89 -6.17 -5.41
C SER A 396 -10.40 -6.51 -5.43
N ASP A 397 -9.79 -6.47 -4.25
CA ASP A 397 -8.45 -6.97 -4.01
C ASP A 397 -8.56 -8.05 -2.95
N VAL A 398 -8.22 -9.27 -3.32
CA VAL A 398 -8.39 -10.45 -2.46
C VAL A 398 -7.66 -10.27 -1.13
N TYR A 399 -6.52 -9.58 -1.11
CA TYR A 399 -5.76 -9.39 0.12
C TYR A 399 -6.44 -8.39 1.06
N GLN A 400 -6.89 -7.26 0.54
CA GLN A 400 -7.67 -6.28 1.30
C GLN A 400 -9.04 -6.84 1.72
N ASP A 401 -9.74 -7.54 0.84
CA ASP A 401 -11.11 -7.98 1.07
C ASP A 401 -11.18 -9.17 2.04
N LEU A 402 -10.28 -10.16 1.94
CA LEU A 402 -10.27 -11.31 2.84
C LEU A 402 -9.53 -11.05 4.15
N PHE A 403 -8.43 -10.31 4.10
CA PHE A 403 -7.51 -10.18 5.25
C PHE A 403 -7.46 -8.76 5.83
N GLY A 404 -8.04 -7.77 5.14
CA GLY A 404 -7.89 -6.37 5.54
C GLY A 404 -6.44 -5.92 5.46
N GLU A 405 -5.65 -6.41 4.50
CA GLU A 405 -4.25 -6.02 4.34
C GLU A 405 -3.87 -5.94 2.85
N GLY A 406 -3.56 -4.75 2.35
CA GLY A 406 -2.98 -4.55 1.02
C GLY A 406 -1.51 -4.96 0.92
N SER A 407 -0.94 -4.84 -0.28
CA SER A 407 0.49 -5.06 -0.55
C SER A 407 1.13 -3.76 -1.00
N PHE A 408 2.06 -3.22 -0.21
CA PHE A 408 2.70 -1.93 -0.49
C PHE A 408 3.66 -2.03 -1.68
N ILE A 409 3.56 -1.09 -2.63
CA ILE A 409 4.34 -1.02 -3.88
C ILE A 409 5.19 0.26 -3.95
N GLY A 410 5.42 0.92 -2.82
CA GLY A 410 6.28 2.11 -2.74
C GLY A 410 5.56 3.43 -3.07
N LYS A 411 4.23 3.41 -3.20
CA LYS A 411 3.41 4.58 -3.49
C LYS A 411 2.18 4.62 -2.60
N GLY A 412 1.86 5.81 -2.10
CA GLY A 412 0.70 6.02 -1.24
C GLY A 412 1.00 6.98 -0.10
N ILE A 413 0.14 6.95 0.91
CA ILE A 413 0.25 7.78 2.11
C ILE A 413 0.68 6.94 3.31
N TYR A 414 1.48 7.51 4.21
CA TYR A 414 1.79 6.86 5.48
C TYR A 414 1.82 7.83 6.68
N ASP A 415 1.56 7.29 7.87
CA ASP A 415 1.73 7.97 9.16
C ASP A 415 3.20 7.94 9.57
N VAL A 416 3.83 9.10 9.66
CA VAL A 416 5.29 9.22 9.88
C VAL A 416 5.69 8.57 11.21
N ASP A 417 4.93 8.80 12.28
CA ASP A 417 5.25 8.27 13.62
C ASP A 417 5.18 6.75 13.65
N SER A 418 4.09 6.20 13.11
CA SER A 418 3.88 4.75 13.08
C SER A 418 4.85 4.05 12.13
N PHE A 419 5.22 4.72 11.02
CA PHE A 419 6.21 4.21 10.06
C PHE A 419 7.59 4.10 10.72
N GLU A 420 8.06 5.17 11.35
CA GLU A 420 9.33 5.21 12.08
C GLU A 420 9.34 4.21 13.24
N GLN A 421 8.28 4.19 14.07
CA GLN A 421 8.16 3.26 15.19
C GLN A 421 8.29 1.79 14.74
N THR A 422 7.80 1.48 13.54
CA THR A 422 7.74 0.11 13.05
C THR A 422 9.03 -0.31 12.34
N LEU A 423 9.65 0.58 11.57
CA LEU A 423 10.71 0.26 10.61
C LEU A 423 12.12 0.67 11.04
N LYS A 424 12.25 1.59 12.01
CA LYS A 424 13.54 2.04 12.51
C LYS A 424 14.43 0.86 12.93
N ASP A 425 15.66 0.84 12.41
CA ASP A 425 16.70 -0.17 12.65
C ASP A 425 16.25 -1.63 12.35
N ARG A 426 15.27 -1.81 11.45
CA ARG A 426 14.75 -3.15 11.12
C ARG A 426 15.47 -3.82 9.96
N PHE A 427 16.02 -3.08 9.01
CA PHE A 427 16.52 -3.65 7.78
C PHE A 427 18.04 -3.54 7.71
N PRO A 428 18.75 -4.52 7.11
CA PRO A 428 20.17 -4.42 6.89
C PRO A 428 20.43 -3.32 5.87
N GLU A 429 21.50 -2.57 6.09
CA GLU A 429 21.94 -1.57 5.14
C GLU A 429 22.36 -2.21 3.81
N ASN A 430 22.06 -1.54 2.70
CA ASN A 430 22.51 -1.89 1.34
C ASN A 430 22.14 -3.32 0.86
N ARG A 431 21.12 -3.96 1.46
CA ARG A 431 20.78 -5.36 1.16
C ARG A 431 19.44 -5.58 0.46
N ILE A 432 18.47 -4.69 0.68
CA ILE A 432 17.09 -4.89 0.24
C ILE A 432 16.76 -3.94 -0.92
N LEU A 433 16.62 -4.47 -2.12
CA LEU A 433 16.12 -3.73 -3.29
C LEU A 433 14.61 -3.50 -3.21
N SER A 434 13.84 -4.55 -2.90
CA SER A 434 12.36 -4.51 -2.81
C SER A 434 11.91 -4.33 -1.36
N HIS A 435 12.08 -3.11 -0.85
CA HIS A 435 11.75 -2.77 0.55
C HIS A 435 10.24 -2.60 0.74
N ASP A 436 9.53 -2.12 -0.28
CA ASP A 436 8.10 -1.78 -0.22
C ASP A 436 7.23 -2.92 0.36
N LEU A 437 7.38 -4.15 -0.15
CA LEU A 437 6.60 -5.28 0.34
C LEU A 437 6.87 -5.55 1.83
N LEU A 438 8.13 -5.51 2.25
CA LEU A 438 8.50 -5.73 3.64
C LEU A 438 7.96 -4.61 4.53
N GLU A 439 8.12 -3.35 4.13
CA GLU A 439 7.59 -2.20 4.87
C GLU A 439 6.09 -2.36 5.11
N GLY A 440 5.33 -2.72 4.08
CA GLY A 440 3.91 -3.03 4.19
C GLY A 440 3.60 -4.23 5.10
N CYS A 441 4.50 -5.21 5.21
CA CYS A 441 4.33 -6.37 6.09
C CYS A 441 4.59 -6.06 7.57
N TYR A 442 5.48 -5.12 7.88
CA TYR A 442 5.75 -4.68 9.25
C TYR A 442 4.75 -3.61 9.69
N ALA A 443 4.59 -2.57 8.86
CA ALA A 443 3.81 -1.37 9.15
C ALA A 443 2.30 -1.57 8.93
N ARG A 444 1.90 -2.68 8.28
CA ARG A 444 0.54 -3.00 7.83
C ARG A 444 0.03 -1.98 6.80
N SER A 445 -0.02 -2.42 5.55
CA SER A 445 -0.61 -1.65 4.45
C SER A 445 -2.10 -1.94 4.28
N GLY A 446 -2.90 -0.92 4.01
CA GLY A 446 -4.26 -1.04 3.50
C GLY A 446 -4.36 -0.59 2.03
N LEU A 447 -5.41 -1.00 1.34
CA LEU A 447 -5.71 -0.57 -0.04
C LEU A 447 -6.91 0.38 -0.06
N ILE A 448 -6.72 1.59 -0.62
CA ILE A 448 -7.78 2.52 -0.99
C ILE A 448 -8.19 2.21 -2.44
N SER A 449 -9.15 1.30 -2.60
CA SER A 449 -9.51 0.71 -3.91
C SER A 449 -10.28 1.66 -4.85
N ASP A 450 -10.82 2.75 -4.34
CA ASP A 450 -11.66 3.71 -5.05
C ASP A 450 -10.97 5.05 -5.35
N VAL A 451 -9.67 5.16 -5.04
CA VAL A 451 -8.85 6.32 -5.36
C VAL A 451 -7.70 5.88 -6.24
N LEU A 452 -7.54 6.57 -7.37
CA LEU A 452 -6.64 6.22 -8.46
C LEU A 452 -5.42 7.12 -8.49
N LEU A 453 -4.26 6.50 -8.68
CA LEU A 453 -3.07 7.14 -9.24
C LEU A 453 -2.85 6.63 -10.66
N PHE A 454 -2.22 7.44 -11.51
CA PHE A 454 -1.88 7.05 -12.87
C PHE A 454 -0.37 6.95 -13.05
N GLU A 455 0.05 5.90 -13.74
CA GLU A 455 1.44 5.64 -14.11
C GLU A 455 1.56 5.30 -15.59
N GLU A 456 2.69 5.63 -16.18
CA GLU A 456 2.99 5.24 -17.54
C GLU A 456 3.41 3.77 -17.65
N TYR A 457 2.95 3.10 -18.71
CA TYR A 457 3.42 1.75 -19.03
C TYR A 457 4.72 1.79 -19.85
N PRO A 458 5.70 0.90 -19.62
CA PRO A 458 6.94 0.88 -20.39
C PRO A 458 6.69 0.78 -21.89
N SER A 459 7.25 1.73 -22.64
CA SER A 459 7.08 1.79 -24.09
C SER A 459 7.85 0.70 -24.86
N ARG A 460 8.80 -0.01 -24.23
CA ARG A 460 9.65 -1.01 -24.90
C ARG A 460 9.81 -2.26 -24.05
N TYR A 461 9.85 -3.43 -24.71
CA TYR A 461 10.07 -4.72 -24.07
C TYR A 461 11.35 -4.75 -23.22
N LYS A 462 12.47 -4.22 -23.74
CA LYS A 462 13.75 -4.17 -23.01
C LYS A 462 13.61 -3.44 -21.66
N THR A 463 12.85 -2.34 -21.64
CA THR A 463 12.60 -1.55 -20.43
C THR A 463 11.72 -2.33 -19.44
N ASP A 464 10.67 -3.01 -19.91
CA ASP A 464 9.80 -3.83 -19.05
C ASP A 464 10.57 -5.02 -18.45
N VAL A 465 11.35 -5.75 -19.25
CA VAL A 465 12.15 -6.89 -18.76
C VAL A 465 13.21 -6.44 -17.76
N ALA A 466 13.92 -5.33 -18.03
CA ALA A 466 14.88 -4.79 -17.07
C ALA A 466 14.22 -4.41 -15.74
N ARG A 467 12.99 -3.86 -15.79
CA ARG A 467 12.19 -3.54 -14.60
C ARG A 467 11.79 -4.81 -13.84
N ARG A 468 11.23 -5.81 -14.50
CA ARG A 468 10.85 -7.11 -13.89
C ARG A 468 12.05 -7.84 -13.30
N SER A 469 13.19 -7.85 -13.99
CA SER A 469 14.42 -8.47 -13.49
C SER A 469 14.89 -7.83 -12.18
N ARG A 470 14.80 -6.50 -12.05
CA ARG A 470 15.10 -5.80 -10.79
C ARG A 470 14.15 -6.22 -9.67
N TRP A 471 12.86 -6.30 -9.95
CA TRP A 471 11.86 -6.71 -8.96
C TRP A 471 12.05 -8.15 -8.52
N ILE A 472 12.27 -9.08 -9.46
CA ILE A 472 12.55 -10.49 -9.16
C ILE A 472 13.79 -10.58 -8.25
N ARG A 473 14.92 -9.95 -8.62
CA ARG A 473 16.11 -9.97 -7.75
C ARG A 473 15.80 -9.44 -6.34
N GLY A 474 15.02 -8.36 -6.25
CA GLY A 474 14.57 -7.81 -4.97
C GLY A 474 13.70 -8.78 -4.16
N ASP A 475 12.76 -9.48 -4.79
CA ASP A 475 11.93 -10.51 -4.15
C ASP A 475 12.80 -11.66 -3.61
N TRP A 476 13.79 -12.12 -4.37
CA TRP A 476 14.72 -13.18 -3.96
C TRP A 476 15.62 -12.77 -2.79
N GLN A 477 15.92 -11.47 -2.63
CA GLN A 477 16.62 -10.97 -1.44
C GLN A 477 15.79 -11.08 -0.15
N LEU A 478 14.48 -11.29 -0.25
CA LEU A 478 13.57 -11.40 0.91
C LEU A 478 13.52 -12.80 1.53
N ILE A 479 14.22 -13.79 0.96
CA ILE A 479 14.28 -15.17 1.49
C ILE A 479 14.61 -15.23 3.00
N PRO A 480 15.54 -14.43 3.55
CA PRO A 480 15.80 -14.43 4.99
C PRO A 480 14.55 -14.18 5.86
N TRP A 481 13.54 -13.47 5.33
CA TRP A 481 12.27 -13.18 6.01
C TRP A 481 11.23 -14.30 5.92
N LEU A 482 11.54 -15.42 5.26
CA LEU A 482 10.73 -16.64 5.30
C LEU A 482 11.12 -17.57 6.46
N PHE A 483 12.19 -17.26 7.18
CA PHE A 483 12.64 -18.07 8.32
C PHE A 483 12.08 -17.55 9.65
N PRO A 484 11.85 -18.42 10.65
CA PRO A 484 11.32 -18.03 11.95
C PRO A 484 12.27 -17.15 12.77
N VAL A 485 13.56 -17.15 12.43
CA VAL A 485 14.60 -16.35 13.07
C VAL A 485 15.31 -15.55 11.98
N LEU A 486 15.34 -14.23 12.14
CA LEU A 486 16.05 -13.33 11.23
C LEU A 486 17.53 -13.26 11.64
N PRO A 487 18.45 -13.28 10.66
CA PRO A 487 19.86 -13.09 10.93
C PRO A 487 20.13 -11.69 11.50
N ARG A 488 21.19 -11.59 12.31
CA ARG A 488 21.67 -10.38 13.01
C ARG A 488 21.84 -9.21 12.04
N ILE A 489 21.07 -8.14 12.25
CA ILE A 489 21.29 -6.79 11.72
C ILE A 489 21.68 -5.97 12.95
N ASN A 490 22.97 -5.73 13.15
CA ASN A 490 23.51 -4.93 14.27
C ASN A 490 23.10 -5.37 15.70
N GLY A 491 22.75 -6.64 15.93
CA GLY A 491 22.30 -7.14 17.24
C GLY A 491 21.93 -8.64 17.23
N PRO A 492 21.75 -9.32 18.37
CA PRO A 492 21.50 -10.77 18.40
C PRO A 492 20.33 -11.17 17.49
N SER A 493 20.38 -12.41 16.96
CA SER A 493 19.32 -12.96 16.12
C SER A 493 17.95 -12.79 16.80
N ARG A 494 16.95 -12.38 16.01
CA ARG A 494 15.62 -12.06 16.53
C ARG A 494 14.57 -12.94 15.91
N LYS A 495 13.51 -13.23 16.67
CA LYS A 495 12.33 -13.90 16.12
C LYS A 495 11.74 -13.04 15.02
N ASN A 496 11.35 -13.68 13.93
CA ASN A 496 10.73 -13.00 12.81
C ASN A 496 9.33 -12.51 13.23
N PRO A 497 9.08 -11.18 13.27
CA PRO A 497 7.82 -10.64 13.71
C PRO A 497 6.78 -10.65 12.60
N LEU A 498 7.06 -11.17 11.39
CA LEU A 498 6.11 -11.21 10.30
C LEU A 498 4.93 -12.16 10.55
N SER A 499 3.79 -11.89 9.91
CA SER A 499 2.61 -12.76 9.99
C SER A 499 2.72 -13.93 9.00
N LEU A 500 1.92 -14.97 9.19
CA LEU A 500 1.82 -16.06 8.21
C LEU A 500 1.33 -15.55 6.85
N LEU A 501 0.49 -14.52 6.82
CA LEU A 501 0.06 -13.87 5.58
C LEU A 501 1.23 -13.14 4.90
N SER A 502 2.08 -12.46 5.67
CA SER A 502 3.28 -11.81 5.15
C SER A 502 4.27 -12.84 4.58
N TRP A 503 4.43 -13.99 5.23
CA TRP A 503 5.25 -15.10 4.70
C TRP A 503 4.68 -15.61 3.37
N TRP A 504 3.36 -15.77 3.28
CA TRP A 504 2.71 -16.15 2.04
C TRP A 504 2.93 -15.11 0.93
N LYS A 505 2.79 -13.80 1.21
CA LYS A 505 3.04 -12.74 0.21
C LYS A 505 4.45 -12.83 -0.37
N ILE A 506 5.46 -13.05 0.48
CA ILE A 506 6.86 -13.22 0.03
C ILE A 506 7.02 -14.50 -0.79
N LEU A 507 6.47 -15.63 -0.31
CA LEU A 507 6.55 -16.92 -1.01
C LEU A 507 5.86 -16.88 -2.38
N ASP A 508 4.70 -16.25 -2.48
CA ASP A 508 3.94 -16.12 -3.72
C ASP A 508 4.69 -15.27 -4.76
N ASN A 509 5.39 -14.20 -4.34
CA ASN A 509 6.27 -13.44 -5.24
C ASN A 509 7.39 -14.32 -5.81
N LEU A 510 8.06 -15.11 -4.97
CA LEU A 510 9.12 -16.04 -5.40
C LEU A 510 8.55 -17.09 -6.38
N ARG A 511 7.45 -17.74 -6.00
CA ARG A 511 6.74 -18.71 -6.85
C ARG A 511 6.38 -18.10 -8.21
N ARG A 512 5.78 -16.90 -8.21
CA ARG A 512 5.40 -16.18 -9.43
C ARG A 512 6.58 -15.91 -10.35
N SER A 513 7.75 -15.61 -9.79
CA SER A 513 8.97 -15.40 -10.58
C SER A 513 9.45 -16.66 -11.31
N LEU A 514 9.11 -17.85 -10.82
CA LEU A 514 9.50 -19.14 -11.39
C LEU A 514 8.52 -19.64 -12.47
N ILE A 515 7.30 -19.11 -12.55
CA ILE A 515 6.25 -19.60 -13.47
C ILE A 515 6.70 -19.54 -14.94
N PRO A 516 7.25 -18.42 -15.47
CA PRO A 516 7.64 -18.38 -16.88
C PRO A 516 8.69 -19.46 -17.22
N PHE A 517 9.64 -19.66 -16.32
CA PHE A 517 10.67 -20.70 -16.46
C PHE A 517 10.06 -22.10 -16.42
N ALA A 518 9.16 -22.37 -15.47
CA ALA A 518 8.49 -23.66 -15.34
C ALA A 518 7.63 -23.98 -16.59
N LEU A 519 6.90 -23.00 -17.13
CA LEU A 519 6.10 -23.18 -18.34
C LEU A 519 6.97 -23.45 -19.57
N THR A 520 8.08 -22.73 -19.73
CA THR A 520 9.03 -22.97 -20.83
C THR A 520 9.65 -24.36 -20.74
N LEU A 521 10.06 -24.80 -19.54
CA LEU A 521 10.58 -26.14 -19.35
C LEU A 521 9.52 -27.22 -19.59
N LEU A 522 8.29 -27.00 -19.13
CA LEU A 522 7.19 -27.94 -19.36
C LEU A 522 6.89 -28.09 -20.86
N LEU A 523 6.93 -26.97 -21.60
CA LEU A 523 6.77 -26.97 -23.05
C LEU A 523 7.89 -27.76 -23.76
N LEU A 524 9.15 -27.55 -23.36
CA LEU A 524 10.29 -28.29 -23.89
C LEU A 524 10.21 -29.79 -23.54
N ALA A 525 9.84 -30.12 -22.30
CA ALA A 525 9.65 -31.50 -21.84
C ALA A 525 8.51 -32.19 -22.61
N GLY A 526 7.43 -31.46 -22.88
CA GLY A 526 6.32 -31.92 -23.72
C GLY A 526 6.75 -32.32 -25.14
N TRP A 527 7.70 -31.58 -25.73
CA TRP A 527 8.21 -31.87 -27.08
C TRP A 527 9.32 -32.92 -27.16
N THR A 528 10.03 -33.19 -26.07
CA THR A 528 11.27 -33.98 -26.10
C THR A 528 11.22 -35.27 -25.29
N VAL A 529 10.50 -35.27 -24.17
CA VAL A 529 10.47 -36.38 -23.20
C VAL A 529 9.11 -37.08 -23.20
N LEU A 530 8.03 -36.36 -23.51
CA LEU A 530 6.66 -36.85 -23.54
C LEU A 530 6.09 -37.02 -24.97
N GLY A 531 6.89 -36.69 -26.00
CA GLY A 531 6.50 -36.68 -27.41
C GLY A 531 6.99 -37.90 -28.19
#